data_AF-A0A822DJL4-F1
#
_entry.id   AF-A0A822DJL4-F1
#
_cell.length_a   1.000
_cell.length_b   1.000
_cell.length_c   1.000
_cell.angle_alpha   90.00
_cell.angle_beta   90.00
_cell.angle_gamma   90.00
#
_symmetry.space_group_name_H-M   'P 1'
#
loop_
_entity.id
_entity.type
_entity.pdbx_description
1 polymer ?
#
loop_
_entity_poly.entity_id
_entity_poly.type
_entity_poly.pdbx_seq_one_letter_code
_entity_poly.pdbx_strand_id
1 'polypeptide(L)'
;MCFFLDADVLVLRNIDDLFEREEFSASPDAGWPDCFNSGVFVYRPSKDTFRKLVQFASQQHASFDGGDQGLLNSFFSNWRTSDISRHLPFVYNVTANTFYSYVPAITRFRNDIRVVHFAGALKPWQLTYNPQNEQLSGNLDGQHDVQREFLLCWWKIMYERVWPQLSKYNQ
;
A
#
# COMPACT_ATOMS: atom_id res chain seq x y z
N MET A 1 -7.12 -12.39 13.44
CA MET A 1 -6.73 -12.02 12.07
C MET A 1 -6.30 -10.58 12.10
N CYS A 2 -5.30 -10.19 11.33
CA CYS A 2 -4.86 -8.80 11.20
C CYS A 2 -4.64 -8.49 9.72
N PHE A 3 -4.78 -7.23 9.36
CA PHE A 3 -4.21 -6.72 8.12
C PHE A 3 -2.99 -5.86 8.46
N PHE A 4 -1.95 -6.03 7.67
CA PHE A 4 -0.80 -5.14 7.64
C PHE A 4 -1.04 -4.09 6.55
N LEU A 5 -0.68 -2.84 6.85
CA LEU A 5 -0.71 -1.72 5.91
C LEU A 5 0.62 -0.99 6.04
N ASP A 6 1.30 -0.74 4.93
CA ASP A 6 2.47 0.14 4.92
C ASP A 6 2.09 1.56 5.34
N ALA A 7 3.06 2.30 5.90
CA ALA A 7 2.83 3.65 6.43
C ALA A 7 2.50 4.70 5.35
N ASP A 8 2.78 4.39 4.09
CA ASP A 8 2.47 5.17 2.89
C ASP A 8 1.24 4.64 2.15
N VAL A 9 0.33 4.01 2.89
CA VAL A 9 -1.00 3.64 2.44
C VAL A 9 -2.05 4.64 2.94
N LEU A 10 -3.01 4.97 2.07
CA LEU A 10 -4.20 5.76 2.38
C LEU A 10 -5.46 4.92 2.19
N VAL A 11 -6.22 4.73 3.27
CA VAL A 11 -7.53 4.08 3.25
C VAL A 11 -8.60 5.12 2.92
N LEU A 12 -9.28 4.94 1.78
CA LEU A 12 -10.35 5.83 1.29
C LEU A 12 -11.75 5.36 1.70
N ARG A 13 -11.91 4.06 1.98
CA ARG A 13 -13.18 3.41 2.29
C ARG A 13 -13.00 2.31 3.32
N ASN A 14 -14.10 1.87 3.93
CA ASN A 14 -14.06 0.73 4.85
C ASN A 14 -13.51 -0.53 4.14
N ILE A 15 -12.64 -1.25 4.86
CA ILE A 15 -11.97 -2.47 4.41
C ILE A 15 -12.11 -3.60 5.45
N ASP A 16 -13.11 -3.53 6.32
CA ASP A 16 -13.30 -4.54 7.37
C ASP A 16 -13.68 -5.91 6.80
N ASP A 17 -14.21 -5.94 5.57
CA ASP A 17 -14.44 -7.18 4.83
C ASP A 17 -13.14 -7.96 4.53
N LEU A 18 -11.96 -7.35 4.68
CA LEU A 18 -10.69 -8.08 4.67
C LEU A 18 -10.55 -9.07 5.85
N PHE A 19 -11.31 -8.89 6.94
CA PHE A 19 -11.34 -9.87 8.03
C PHE A 19 -12.00 -11.20 7.66
N GLU A 20 -12.63 -11.31 6.49
CA GLU A 20 -13.17 -12.56 5.96
C GLU A 20 -12.12 -13.38 5.20
N ARG A 21 -10.93 -12.81 4.95
CA ARG A 21 -9.85 -13.42 4.18
C ARG A 21 -8.88 -14.16 5.07
N GLU A 22 -8.37 -15.31 4.63
CA GLU A 22 -7.40 -16.08 5.41
C GLU A 22 -5.93 -15.72 5.09
N GLU A 23 -4.98 -16.13 5.94
CA GLU A 23 -3.53 -15.97 5.70
C GLU A 23 -3.00 -16.91 4.60
N PHE A 24 -2.28 -16.48 3.57
CA PHE A 24 -1.80 -15.13 3.26
C PHE A 24 -2.62 -14.57 2.09
N SER A 25 -3.32 -13.46 2.30
CA SER A 25 -4.09 -12.79 1.25
C SER A 25 -3.52 -11.41 0.96
N ALA A 26 -3.23 -11.10 -0.30
CA ALA A 26 -2.66 -9.83 -0.74
C ALA A 26 -3.12 -9.50 -2.16
N SER A 27 -2.93 -8.25 -2.59
CA SER A 27 -3.21 -7.83 -3.97
C SER A 27 -2.00 -8.14 -4.88
N PRO A 28 -2.21 -8.41 -6.17
CA PRO A 28 -1.12 -8.55 -7.13
C PRO A 28 -0.29 -7.27 -7.22
N ASP A 29 1.02 -7.43 -7.41
CA ASP A 29 1.91 -6.33 -7.74
C ASP A 29 1.66 -5.83 -9.17
N ALA A 30 1.67 -4.51 -9.36
CA ALA A 30 1.37 -3.91 -10.66
C ALA A 30 2.49 -4.12 -11.69
N GLY A 31 3.74 -4.29 -11.24
CA GLY A 31 4.89 -4.54 -12.11
C GLY A 31 5.03 -6.00 -12.50
N TRP A 32 4.91 -6.92 -11.53
CA TRP A 32 4.99 -8.36 -11.75
C TRP A 32 3.81 -9.09 -11.06
N PRO A 33 2.68 -9.31 -11.75
CA PRO A 33 1.42 -9.75 -11.12
C PRO A 33 1.40 -11.18 -10.58
N ASP A 34 2.41 -11.99 -10.90
CA ASP A 34 2.66 -13.29 -10.27
C ASP A 34 3.25 -13.15 -8.86
N CYS A 35 3.73 -11.96 -8.50
CA CYS A 35 4.07 -11.58 -7.13
C CYS A 35 2.90 -10.77 -6.55
N PHE A 36 2.72 -10.88 -5.25
CA PHE A 36 1.86 -9.95 -4.52
C PHE A 36 2.64 -8.71 -4.07
N ASN A 37 1.93 -7.60 -3.91
CA ASN A 37 2.47 -6.41 -3.27
C ASN A 37 2.34 -6.52 -1.74
N SER A 38 3.42 -6.30 -1.00
CA SER A 38 3.43 -6.46 0.46
C SER A 38 2.91 -5.26 1.25
N GLY A 39 2.53 -4.16 0.59
CA GLY A 39 2.03 -2.98 1.29
C GLY A 39 0.65 -3.14 1.91
N VAL A 40 -0.13 -4.15 1.47
CA VAL A 40 -1.40 -4.52 2.08
C VAL A 40 -1.56 -6.04 2.02
N PHE A 41 -1.63 -6.69 3.19
CA PHE A 41 -1.93 -8.11 3.27
C PHE A 41 -2.66 -8.51 4.55
N VAL A 42 -3.40 -9.61 4.48
CA VAL A 42 -4.09 -10.25 5.60
C VAL A 42 -3.27 -11.44 6.09
N TYR A 43 -3.06 -11.49 7.40
CA TYR A 43 -2.27 -12.52 8.07
C TYR A 43 -2.83 -12.90 9.43
N ARG A 44 -2.29 -13.99 10.00
CA ARG A 44 -2.63 -14.47 11.34
C ARG A 44 -1.39 -14.39 12.23
N PRO A 45 -1.39 -13.51 13.25
CA PRO A 45 -0.27 -13.46 14.19
C PRO A 45 0.04 -14.84 14.78
N SER A 46 1.28 -15.29 14.59
CA SER A 46 1.75 -16.60 15.00
C SER A 46 3.23 -16.53 15.30
N LYS A 47 3.60 -16.91 16.54
CA LYS A 47 5.03 -17.00 16.93
C LYS A 47 5.79 -17.99 16.07
N ASP A 48 5.12 -19.05 15.61
CA ASP A 48 5.74 -20.08 14.78
C ASP A 48 5.97 -19.57 13.36
N THR A 49 5.00 -18.88 12.77
CA THR A 49 5.17 -18.22 11.45
C THR A 49 6.28 -17.18 11.53
N PHE A 50 6.32 -16.36 12.59
CA PHE A 50 7.40 -15.40 12.82
C PHE A 50 8.79 -16.05 12.89
N ARG A 51 8.96 -17.10 13.71
CA ARG A 51 10.25 -17.80 13.83
C ARG A 51 10.68 -18.42 12.49
N LYS A 52 9.74 -19.01 11.75
CA LYS A 52 10.00 -19.58 10.41
C LYS A 52 10.43 -18.51 9.41
N LEU A 53 9.76 -17.35 9.40
CA LEU A 53 10.14 -16.21 8.55
C LEU A 53 11.54 -15.68 8.91
N VAL A 54 11.85 -15.50 10.19
CA VAL A 54 13.18 -15.06 10.65
C VAL A 54 14.26 -16.07 10.26
N GLN A 55 14.01 -17.36 10.47
CA GLN A 55 14.92 -18.42 10.05
C GLN A 55 15.11 -18.42 8.53
N PHE A 56 14.03 -18.29 7.77
CA PHE A 56 14.07 -18.21 6.31
C PHE A 56 14.88 -17.00 5.84
N ALA A 57 14.68 -15.82 6.44
CA ALA A 57 15.41 -14.60 6.13
C ALA A 57 16.93 -14.70 6.36
N SER A 58 17.39 -15.62 7.22
CA SER A 58 18.82 -15.86 7.44
C SER A 58 19.50 -16.65 6.33
N GLN A 59 18.73 -17.22 5.40
CA GLN A 59 19.26 -17.97 4.25
C GLN A 59 19.78 -17.01 3.18
N GLN A 60 20.78 -17.43 2.40
CA GLN A 60 21.25 -16.66 1.26
C GLN A 60 20.13 -16.53 0.21
N HIS A 61 19.96 -15.31 -0.32
CA HIS A 61 18.95 -14.99 -1.35
C HIS A 61 17.50 -15.24 -0.91
N ALA A 62 17.20 -15.18 0.39
CA ALA A 62 15.83 -15.33 0.91
C ALA A 62 14.88 -14.22 0.42
N SER A 63 15.40 -13.02 0.16
CA SER A 63 14.68 -11.94 -0.51
C SER A 63 15.36 -11.63 -1.85
N PHE A 64 14.60 -11.70 -2.94
CA PHE A 64 15.13 -11.44 -4.29
C PHE A 64 15.21 -9.94 -4.64
N ASP A 65 14.49 -9.08 -3.91
CA ASP A 65 14.51 -7.62 -4.11
C ASP A 65 15.25 -6.87 -2.98
N GLY A 66 15.69 -7.59 -1.94
CA GLY A 66 16.35 -7.03 -0.77
C GLY A 66 15.41 -6.43 0.27
N GLY A 67 14.10 -6.43 0.02
CA GLY A 67 13.05 -5.94 0.91
C GLY A 67 12.16 -7.05 1.48
N ASP A 68 11.10 -6.65 2.16
CA ASP A 68 10.09 -7.55 2.70
C ASP A 68 9.23 -8.18 1.61
N GLN A 69 8.92 -7.46 0.52
CA GLN A 69 8.11 -7.99 -0.59
C GLN A 69 8.73 -9.25 -1.18
N GLY A 70 10.04 -9.22 -1.50
CA GLY A 70 10.75 -10.39 -2.01
C GLY A 70 10.81 -11.53 -1.00
N LEU A 71 11.08 -11.22 0.28
CA LEU A 71 11.12 -12.23 1.34
C LEU A 71 9.78 -12.94 1.50
N LEU A 72 8.69 -12.16 1.59
CA LEU A 72 7.34 -12.66 1.79
C LEU A 72 6.87 -13.45 0.56
N ASN A 73 7.14 -12.98 -0.66
CA ASN A 73 6.81 -13.73 -1.88
C ASN A 73 7.57 -15.06 -1.96
N SER A 74 8.84 -15.10 -1.54
CA SER A 74 9.60 -16.34 -1.48
C SER A 74 9.07 -17.30 -0.40
N PHE A 75 8.69 -16.79 0.78
CA PHE A 75 8.15 -17.60 1.86
C PHE A 75 6.73 -18.13 1.58
N PHE A 76 5.83 -17.26 1.09
CA PHE A 76 4.46 -17.57 0.69
C PHE A 76 4.35 -17.82 -0.82
N SER A 77 5.31 -18.57 -1.37
CA SER A 77 5.48 -18.78 -2.83
C SER A 77 4.33 -19.50 -3.52
N ASN A 78 3.43 -20.13 -2.77
CA ASN A 78 2.22 -20.74 -3.31
C ASN A 78 1.11 -19.73 -3.62
N TRP A 79 1.22 -18.45 -3.20
CA TRP A 79 0.17 -17.43 -3.38
C TRP A 79 -0.34 -17.36 -4.83
N ARG A 80 0.57 -17.29 -5.81
CA ARG A 80 0.23 -17.17 -7.24
C ARG A 80 -0.63 -18.30 -7.81
N THR A 81 -0.59 -19.49 -7.23
CA THR A 81 -1.38 -20.66 -7.63
C THR A 81 -2.36 -21.11 -6.55
N SER A 82 -2.47 -20.35 -5.47
CA SER A 82 -3.42 -20.63 -4.39
C SER A 82 -4.84 -20.29 -4.82
N ASP A 83 -5.81 -20.67 -3.99
CA ASP A 83 -7.21 -20.35 -4.23
C ASP A 83 -7.42 -18.85 -4.46
N ILE A 84 -8.33 -18.50 -5.37
CA ILE A 84 -8.59 -17.10 -5.76
C ILE A 84 -9.03 -16.22 -4.57
N SER A 85 -9.56 -16.81 -3.50
CA SER A 85 -9.86 -16.07 -2.26
C SER A 85 -8.62 -15.41 -1.61
N ARG A 86 -7.41 -15.88 -1.93
CA ARG A 86 -6.13 -15.28 -1.48
C ARG A 86 -5.69 -14.08 -2.29
N HIS A 87 -6.30 -13.87 -3.45
CA HIS A 87 -6.01 -12.75 -4.33
C HIS A 87 -6.99 -11.63 -3.97
N LEU A 88 -6.49 -10.64 -3.23
CA LEU A 88 -7.28 -9.45 -2.96
C LEU A 88 -7.48 -8.69 -4.27
N PRO A 89 -8.69 -8.17 -4.53
CA PRO A 89 -8.91 -7.27 -5.65
C PRO A 89 -7.94 -6.09 -5.59
N PHE A 90 -7.42 -5.67 -6.75
CA PHE A 90 -6.42 -4.60 -6.82
C PHE A 90 -6.88 -3.28 -6.16
N VAL A 91 -8.19 -3.02 -6.08
CA VAL A 91 -8.78 -1.86 -5.38
C VAL A 91 -8.44 -1.78 -3.87
N TYR A 92 -7.95 -2.86 -3.25
CA TYR A 92 -7.47 -2.88 -1.87
C TYR A 92 -5.96 -2.57 -1.74
N ASN A 93 -5.24 -2.36 -2.84
CA ASN A 93 -3.84 -1.94 -2.81
C ASN A 93 -3.43 -1.29 -4.15
N VAL A 94 -4.10 -0.19 -4.53
CA VAL A 94 -3.80 0.48 -5.82
C VAL A 94 -2.50 1.25 -5.69
N THR A 95 -1.46 0.83 -6.41
CA THR A 95 -0.20 1.56 -6.47
C THR A 95 -0.36 2.86 -7.28
N ALA A 96 -0.56 3.99 -6.62
CA ALA A 96 -0.73 5.29 -7.27
C ALA A 96 0.62 6.02 -7.39
N ASN A 97 1.51 5.48 -8.22
CA ASN A 97 2.80 6.10 -8.52
C ASN A 97 3.01 6.19 -10.05
N THR A 98 4.13 6.79 -10.45
CA THR A 98 4.51 6.96 -11.86
C THR A 98 4.68 5.64 -12.64
N PHE A 99 4.81 4.50 -11.94
CA PHE A 99 4.91 3.19 -12.56
C PHE A 99 3.54 2.58 -12.92
N TYR A 100 2.46 3.06 -12.30
CA TYR A 100 1.11 2.68 -12.73
C TYR A 100 0.72 3.45 -13.99
N SER A 101 1.01 2.85 -15.13
CA SER A 101 0.88 3.47 -16.45
C SER A 101 -0.55 3.46 -17.01
N TYR A 102 -1.50 2.81 -16.34
CA TYR A 102 -2.83 2.57 -16.91
C TYR A 102 -3.91 3.56 -16.45
N VAL A 103 -3.71 4.84 -16.77
CA VAL A 103 -4.63 5.95 -16.44
C VAL A 103 -6.10 5.71 -16.82
N PRO A 104 -6.45 5.09 -17.97
CA PRO A 104 -7.84 4.75 -18.27
C PRO A 104 -8.50 3.87 -17.20
N ALA A 105 -7.77 2.88 -16.66
CA ALA A 105 -8.31 1.98 -15.65
C ALA A 105 -8.51 2.70 -14.31
N ILE A 106 -7.50 3.46 -13.83
CA ILE A 106 -7.65 4.21 -12.57
C ILE A 106 -8.80 5.22 -12.67
N THR A 107 -9.00 5.84 -13.85
CA THR A 107 -10.09 6.79 -14.08
C THR A 107 -11.45 6.07 -14.09
N ARG A 108 -11.54 4.91 -14.76
CA ARG A 108 -12.77 4.12 -14.87
C ARG A 108 -13.24 3.56 -13.53
N PHE A 109 -12.30 3.05 -12.72
CA PHE A 109 -12.55 2.37 -11.45
C PHE A 109 -12.27 3.25 -10.22
N ARG A 110 -12.01 4.56 -10.40
CA ARG A 110 -11.68 5.49 -9.30
C ARG A 110 -12.64 5.41 -8.12
N ASN A 111 -13.92 5.22 -8.43
CA ASN A 111 -15.01 5.15 -7.47
C ASN A 111 -15.13 3.78 -6.80
N ASP A 112 -14.27 2.82 -7.10
CA ASP A 112 -14.24 1.50 -6.46
C ASP A 112 -12.97 1.33 -5.61
N ILE A 113 -11.99 2.22 -5.76
CA ILE A 113 -10.74 2.20 -5.01
C ILE A 113 -11.03 2.37 -3.52
N ARG A 114 -10.54 1.42 -2.72
CA ARG A 114 -10.66 1.44 -1.26
C ARG A 114 -9.36 1.85 -0.59
N VAL A 115 -8.24 1.50 -1.19
CA VAL A 115 -6.90 1.76 -0.63
C VAL A 115 -5.95 2.17 -1.74
N VAL A 116 -5.20 3.24 -1.47
CA VAL A 116 -4.16 3.77 -2.35
C VAL A 116 -2.81 3.59 -1.65
N HIS A 117 -1.82 3.08 -2.37
CA HIS A 117 -0.47 2.85 -1.88
C HIS A 117 0.53 3.70 -2.66
N PHE A 118 1.27 4.56 -1.96
CA PHE A 118 2.31 5.42 -2.53
C PHE A 118 3.67 4.70 -2.60
N ALA A 119 3.70 3.49 -3.16
CA ALA A 119 4.85 2.56 -3.19
C ALA A 119 6.11 3.08 -3.91
N GLY A 120 6.03 4.22 -4.61
CA GLY A 120 7.14 4.80 -5.37
C GLY A 120 8.10 5.65 -4.53
N ALA A 121 9.12 6.22 -5.18
CA ALA A 121 10.11 7.08 -4.52
C ALA A 121 9.48 8.36 -3.96
N LEU A 122 8.45 8.89 -4.63
CA LEU A 122 7.71 10.05 -4.15
C LEU A 122 6.71 9.61 -3.07
N LYS A 123 6.94 10.06 -1.85
CA LYS A 123 6.04 9.89 -0.71
C LYS A 123 5.23 11.16 -0.47
N PRO A 124 3.99 11.06 0.04
CA PRO A 124 3.14 12.24 0.23
C PRO A 124 3.79 13.35 1.07
N TRP A 125 4.49 12.97 2.14
CA TRP A 125 5.18 13.90 3.06
C TRP A 125 6.42 14.60 2.47
N GLN A 126 6.85 14.25 1.26
CA GLN A 126 7.92 14.97 0.55
C GLN A 126 7.39 16.20 -0.22
N LEU A 127 6.07 16.36 -0.31
CA LEU A 127 5.42 17.50 -0.94
C LEU A 127 5.15 18.61 0.07
N THR A 128 4.82 19.79 -0.41
CA THR A 128 4.32 20.91 0.41
C THR A 128 2.86 21.14 0.10
N TYR A 129 2.04 21.35 1.14
CA TYR A 129 0.62 21.63 1.02
C TYR A 129 0.30 23.05 1.49
N ASN A 130 -0.43 23.78 0.64
CA ASN A 130 -0.97 25.09 0.96
C ASN A 130 -2.46 24.95 1.35
N PRO A 131 -2.83 25.12 2.63
CA PRO A 131 -4.21 24.96 3.09
C PRO A 131 -5.13 26.13 2.67
N GLN A 132 -4.59 27.29 2.29
CA GLN A 132 -5.41 28.45 1.90
C GLN A 132 -6.07 28.25 0.52
N ASN A 133 -5.42 27.53 -0.39
CA ASN A 133 -5.91 27.28 -1.74
C ASN A 133 -5.95 25.79 -2.12
N GLU A 134 -5.71 24.91 -1.15
CA GLU A 134 -5.67 23.45 -1.31
C GLU A 134 -4.73 22.96 -2.43
N GLN A 135 -3.58 23.60 -2.61
CA GLN A 135 -2.61 23.22 -3.64
C GLN A 135 -1.41 22.45 -3.08
N LEU A 136 -0.91 21.51 -3.89
CA LEU A 136 0.37 20.83 -3.67
C LEU A 136 1.47 21.46 -4.50
N SER A 137 2.65 21.59 -3.91
CA SER A 137 3.89 21.98 -4.58
C SER A 137 5.02 21.00 -4.25
N GLY A 138 6.01 20.93 -5.14
CA GLY A 138 7.12 19.96 -5.07
C GLY A 138 7.33 19.24 -6.40
N ASN A 139 8.13 18.17 -6.39
CA ASN A 139 8.32 17.34 -7.58
C ASN A 139 7.10 16.43 -7.78
N LEU A 140 6.22 16.84 -8.70
CA LEU A 140 5.01 16.12 -9.11
C LEU A 140 5.14 15.57 -10.54
N ASP A 141 6.35 15.46 -11.06
CA ASP A 141 6.59 15.00 -12.42
C ASP A 141 6.07 13.57 -12.60
N GLY A 142 5.36 13.35 -13.72
CA GLY A 142 4.76 12.06 -14.04
C GLY A 142 3.48 11.70 -13.27
N GLN A 143 3.00 12.54 -12.33
CA GLN A 143 1.73 12.31 -11.64
C GLN A 143 0.55 12.87 -12.45
N HIS A 144 -0.38 12.01 -12.86
CA HIS A 144 -1.63 12.44 -13.51
C HIS A 144 -2.64 12.97 -12.48
N ASP A 145 -3.70 13.59 -12.98
CA ASP A 145 -4.70 14.30 -12.16
C ASP A 145 -5.29 13.41 -11.04
N VAL A 146 -5.63 12.16 -11.35
CA VAL A 146 -6.17 11.21 -10.37
C VAL A 146 -5.18 10.89 -9.25
N GLN A 147 -3.88 10.73 -9.56
CA GLN A 147 -2.85 10.53 -8.53
C GLN A 147 -2.69 11.78 -7.65
N ARG A 148 -2.80 12.98 -8.24
CA ARG A 148 -2.76 14.25 -7.50
C ARG A 148 -3.95 14.39 -6.56
N GLU A 149 -5.14 13.93 -6.95
CA GLU A 149 -6.32 13.89 -6.08
C GLU A 149 -6.08 13.04 -4.83
N PHE A 150 -5.41 11.89 -4.95
CA PHE A 150 -5.05 11.05 -3.79
C PHE A 150 -4.01 11.71 -2.88
N LEU A 151 -2.99 12.35 -3.45
CA LEU A 151 -2.01 13.12 -2.68
C LEU A 151 -2.68 14.29 -1.94
N LEU A 152 -3.61 14.98 -2.58
CA LEU A 152 -4.41 16.05 -1.96
C LEU A 152 -5.25 15.50 -0.80
N CYS A 153 -5.89 14.35 -0.99
CA CYS A 153 -6.65 13.68 0.07
C CYS A 153 -5.77 13.36 1.29
N TRP A 154 -4.57 12.82 1.07
CA TRP A 154 -3.60 12.56 2.14
C TRP A 154 -3.28 13.84 2.92
N TRP A 155 -2.96 14.94 2.22
CA TRP A 155 -2.60 16.20 2.86
C TRP A 155 -3.76 16.88 3.58
N LYS A 156 -4.98 16.79 3.06
CA LYS A 156 -6.19 17.26 3.76
C LYS A 156 -6.35 16.55 5.11
N ILE A 157 -6.25 15.22 5.13
CA ILE A 157 -6.34 14.44 6.37
C ILE A 157 -5.21 14.82 7.34
N MET A 158 -3.99 14.93 6.83
CA MET A 158 -2.84 15.28 7.66
C MET A 158 -2.98 16.68 8.27
N TYR A 159 -3.41 17.67 7.49
CA TYR A 159 -3.59 19.03 7.97
C TYR A 159 -4.79 19.16 8.93
N GLU A 160 -5.93 18.54 8.63
CA GLU A 160 -7.16 18.69 9.40
C GLU A 160 -7.21 17.81 10.66
N ARG A 161 -6.61 16.62 10.62
CA ARG A 161 -6.79 15.60 11.66
C ARG A 161 -5.52 15.28 12.44
N VAL A 162 -4.35 15.32 11.80
CA VAL A 162 -3.08 14.91 12.41
C VAL A 162 -2.31 16.13 12.95
N TRP A 163 -2.16 17.18 12.17
CA TRP A 163 -1.42 18.39 12.55
C TRP A 163 -1.91 19.04 13.85
N PRO A 164 -3.23 19.18 14.11
CA PRO A 164 -3.72 19.75 15.36
C PRO A 164 -3.43 18.89 16.59
N GLN A 165 -3.07 17.63 16.40
CA GLN A 165 -2.63 16.75 17.49
C GLN A 165 -1.14 16.85 17.70
N LEU A 166 -0.34 16.96 16.63
CA LEU A 166 1.12 17.14 16.71
C LEU A 166 1.51 18.48 17.32
N SER A 167 0.79 19.56 16.97
CA SER A 167 1.07 20.91 17.48
C SER A 167 0.89 21.04 18.99
N LYS A 168 0.13 20.14 19.62
CA LYS A 168 -0.06 20.09 21.09
C LYS A 168 1.17 19.57 21.84
N TYR A 169 2.08 18.88 21.16
CA TYR A 169 3.30 18.29 21.76
C TYR A 169 4.56 19.13 21.49
N ASN A 170 4.44 20.22 20.72
CA ASN A 170 5.53 21.14 20.41
C ASN A 170 5.42 22.48 21.18
N GLN A 171 4.65 22.50 22.27
CA GLN A 171 4.62 23.56 23.29
C GLN A 171 5.24 23.03 24.59
#